data_AF-A0A7L2WNF2-F1
#
_entry.id   AF-A0A7L2WNF2-F1
#
_cell.length_a   1.000
_cell.length_b   1.000
_cell.length_c   1.000
_cell.angle_alpha   90.00
_cell.angle_beta   90.00
_cell.angle_gamma   90.00
#
_symmetry.space_group_name_H-M   'P 1'
#
loop_
_entity.id
_entity.type
_entity.pdbx_description
1 polymer ?
#
loop_
_entity_poly.entity_id
_entity_poly.type
_entity_poly.pdbx_seq_one_letter_code
_entity_poly.pdbx_strand_id
1 'polypeptide(L)'
;MAGAGWAPPRLDEFILTERLGAGTYATVYKAYRKRDTREVVAIKCVSKRSLNRASVENLLTEIEILKTIRHPHIVELKDFQWDSNHIYLIMEFCAGGDLSRFIRMRRILPEKVARIFLQQLACALKFLHDHNISHLDLKPQNILLSAPENPQLKLADFGFAQYMSPWDEKHVLRGSPLYMAPEMVCHQQYDARVDLWSVGVILYEALFGRPPFASRSFTELEEKIRSNRAVELPSRPLLSPECQDLLGQLLERDPLKRISFEHFFAHPFVDMEHVPGPESLCKATDLVVEAVKKDQEGDASAALSLYCKALEYFVPALHYESDARRKEAIRAKVGQYISRAEELKALVTSSSKSLLQQGNPARELLKEMAKDKPRLCAALEMASAAIAKEEEGKDDCDTLELYQQSLGELLLLLAVEPAGRRRELLHAEIQTLMSRAEYLKDQMKMREAQSMGKEALAEPVRSSESLS
;
A
#
# COMPACT_ATOMS: atom_id res chain seq x y z
N MET A 1 -50.98 1.91 -18.25
CA MET A 1 -51.15 0.49 -18.64
C MET A 1 -50.21 -0.35 -17.80
N ALA A 2 -50.74 -1.09 -16.82
CA ALA A 2 -49.97 -2.07 -16.04
C ALA A 2 -49.71 -3.30 -16.92
N GLY A 3 -48.46 -3.55 -17.26
CA GLY A 3 -48.05 -4.68 -18.10
C GLY A 3 -48.23 -6.01 -17.39
N ALA A 4 -48.73 -7.00 -18.12
CA ALA A 4 -48.94 -8.36 -17.66
C ALA A 4 -47.63 -9.04 -17.19
N GLY A 5 -47.71 -9.76 -16.06
CA GLY A 5 -46.74 -10.82 -15.71
C GLY A 5 -45.76 -10.57 -14.55
N TRP A 6 -45.90 -9.50 -13.75
CA TRP A 6 -44.97 -9.24 -12.64
C TRP A 6 -45.56 -9.68 -11.29
N ALA A 7 -45.20 -10.88 -10.84
CA ALA A 7 -45.35 -11.28 -9.43
C ALA A 7 -43.97 -11.71 -8.91
N PRO A 8 -43.31 -10.93 -8.04
CA PRO A 8 -42.08 -11.38 -7.41
C PRO A 8 -42.36 -12.62 -6.55
N PRO A 9 -41.36 -13.48 -6.29
CA PRO A 9 -41.53 -14.60 -5.38
C PRO A 9 -42.05 -14.11 -4.01
N ARG A 10 -42.93 -14.88 -3.39
CA ARG A 10 -43.44 -14.56 -2.05
C ARG A 10 -42.49 -15.12 -1.02
N LEU A 11 -42.00 -14.26 -0.13
CA LEU A 11 -41.19 -14.64 1.03
C LEU A 11 -41.91 -14.16 2.29
N ASP A 12 -42.17 -15.07 3.24
CA ASP A 12 -43.10 -14.79 4.34
C ASP A 12 -42.67 -13.63 5.22
N GLU A 13 -41.37 -13.41 5.42
CA GLU A 13 -40.86 -12.34 6.27
C GLU A 13 -40.62 -11.02 5.54
N PHE A 14 -40.68 -10.98 4.20
CA PHE A 14 -40.23 -9.84 3.40
C PHE A 14 -41.28 -9.39 2.38
N ILE A 15 -41.27 -8.09 2.07
CA ILE A 15 -42.06 -7.49 0.99
C ILE A 15 -41.09 -7.10 -0.12
N LEU A 16 -41.06 -7.89 -1.20
CA LEU A 16 -40.27 -7.58 -2.40
C LEU A 16 -40.94 -6.46 -3.19
N THR A 17 -40.16 -5.46 -3.59
CA THR A 17 -40.66 -4.22 -4.20
C THR A 17 -40.11 -4.05 -5.61
N GLU A 18 -38.86 -3.63 -5.74
CA GLU A 18 -38.20 -3.31 -7.01
C GLU A 18 -37.21 -4.41 -7.42
N ARG A 19 -37.08 -4.70 -8.72
CA ARG A 19 -35.98 -5.52 -9.24
C ARG A 19 -34.75 -4.65 -9.43
N LEU A 20 -33.68 -5.00 -8.71
CA LEU A 20 -32.40 -4.29 -8.74
C LEU A 20 -31.50 -4.79 -9.88
N GLY A 21 -31.60 -6.08 -10.22
CA GLY A 21 -30.78 -6.68 -11.26
C GLY A 21 -31.27 -8.07 -11.64
N ALA A 22 -30.74 -8.58 -12.74
CA ALA A 22 -30.91 -9.98 -13.10
C ALA A 22 -29.72 -10.50 -13.90
N GLY A 23 -29.29 -11.69 -13.54
CA GLY A 23 -28.33 -12.48 -14.29
C GLY A 23 -29.01 -13.72 -14.87
N THR A 24 -28.17 -14.63 -15.36
CA THR A 24 -28.59 -15.87 -16.03
C THR A 24 -29.42 -16.80 -15.14
N TYR A 25 -29.10 -16.87 -13.83
CA TYR A 25 -29.71 -17.84 -12.90
C TYR A 25 -30.46 -17.18 -11.74
N ALA A 26 -30.30 -15.86 -11.57
CA ALA A 26 -30.77 -15.16 -10.38
C ALA A 26 -31.37 -13.80 -10.72
N THR A 27 -32.40 -13.42 -9.99
CA THR A 27 -32.95 -12.07 -10.00
C THR A 27 -32.84 -11.46 -8.62
N VAL A 28 -32.36 -10.23 -8.53
CA VAL A 28 -32.17 -9.53 -7.25
C VAL A 28 -33.29 -8.51 -7.07
N TYR A 29 -33.93 -8.53 -5.91
CA TYR A 29 -35.01 -7.61 -5.55
C TYR A 29 -34.67 -6.80 -4.31
N LYS A 30 -35.07 -5.54 -4.29
CA LYS A 30 -35.15 -4.74 -3.06
C LYS A 30 -36.32 -5.24 -2.23
N ALA A 31 -36.12 -5.43 -0.93
CA ALA A 31 -37.18 -5.85 -0.03
C ALA A 31 -37.11 -5.14 1.33
N TYR A 32 -38.26 -5.13 2.01
CA TYR A 32 -38.41 -4.62 3.38
C TYR A 32 -38.86 -5.77 4.29
N ARG A 33 -38.29 -5.88 5.49
CA ARG A 33 -38.73 -6.87 6.49
C ARG A 33 -40.12 -6.47 7.00
N LYS A 34 -41.08 -7.40 7.06
CA LYS A 34 -42.47 -7.11 7.48
C LYS A 34 -42.58 -6.64 8.94
N ARG A 35 -41.73 -7.19 9.81
CA ARG A 35 -41.72 -6.88 11.26
C ARG A 35 -40.96 -5.59 11.59
N ASP A 36 -40.06 -5.16 10.71
CA ASP A 36 -39.31 -3.91 10.83
C ASP A 36 -39.22 -3.26 9.45
N THR A 37 -40.15 -2.35 9.16
CA THR A 37 -40.22 -1.69 7.85
C THR A 37 -39.03 -0.77 7.56
N ARG A 38 -38.15 -0.51 8.54
CA ARG A 38 -36.93 0.28 8.33
C ARG A 38 -35.76 -0.55 7.82
N GLU A 39 -35.79 -1.87 8.01
CA GLU A 39 -34.73 -2.73 7.50
C GLU A 39 -34.92 -3.00 5.99
N VAL A 40 -34.03 -2.40 5.20
CA VAL A 40 -33.96 -2.61 3.74
C VAL A 40 -32.89 -3.66 3.41
N VAL A 41 -33.24 -4.61 2.54
CA VAL A 41 -32.35 -5.69 2.10
C VAL A 41 -32.40 -5.88 0.58
N ALA A 42 -31.38 -6.54 0.04
CA ALA A 42 -31.37 -7.05 -1.33
C ALA A 42 -31.51 -8.57 -1.30
N ILE A 43 -32.51 -9.13 -1.99
CA ILE A 43 -32.79 -10.57 -2.00
C ILE A 43 -32.45 -11.13 -3.39
N LYS A 44 -31.36 -11.91 -3.48
CA LYS A 44 -30.99 -12.66 -4.68
C LYS A 44 -31.81 -13.96 -4.69
N CYS A 45 -32.75 -14.04 -5.63
CA CYS A 45 -33.65 -15.17 -5.83
C CYS A 45 -33.10 -16.06 -6.93
N VAL A 46 -32.75 -17.30 -6.61
CA VAL A 46 -32.22 -18.31 -7.54
C VAL A 46 -33.27 -19.38 -7.76
N SER A 47 -33.61 -19.67 -9.02
CA SER A 47 -34.57 -20.74 -9.34
C SER A 47 -33.90 -22.11 -9.25
N LYS A 48 -34.47 -23.03 -8.46
CA LYS A 48 -33.96 -24.40 -8.33
C LYS A 48 -34.02 -25.16 -9.66
N ARG A 49 -34.97 -24.80 -10.53
CA ARG A 49 -35.13 -25.45 -11.86
C ARG A 49 -34.05 -25.04 -12.85
N SER A 50 -33.41 -23.88 -12.66
CA SER A 50 -32.34 -23.41 -13.54
C SER A 50 -30.94 -23.92 -13.16
N LEU A 51 -30.82 -24.68 -12.07
CA LEU A 51 -29.53 -25.15 -11.57
C LEU A 51 -29.19 -26.53 -12.15
N ASN A 52 -28.02 -26.63 -12.76
CA ASN A 52 -27.36 -27.90 -13.02
C ASN A 52 -26.44 -28.26 -11.83
N ARG A 53 -25.85 -29.47 -11.84
CA ARG A 53 -24.99 -29.94 -10.74
C ARG A 53 -23.85 -28.97 -10.39
N ALA A 54 -23.14 -28.45 -11.40
CA ALA A 54 -22.05 -27.49 -11.19
C ALA A 54 -22.55 -26.16 -10.60
N SER A 55 -23.70 -25.67 -11.05
CA SER A 55 -24.31 -24.45 -10.50
C SER A 55 -24.80 -24.64 -9.07
N VAL A 56 -25.24 -25.84 -8.68
CA VAL A 56 -25.57 -26.17 -7.28
C VAL A 56 -24.31 -26.14 -6.42
N GLU A 57 -23.22 -26.79 -6.87
CA GLU A 57 -21.95 -26.80 -6.14
C GLU A 57 -21.40 -25.37 -5.96
N ASN A 58 -21.40 -24.55 -7.02
CA ASN A 58 -21.01 -23.14 -6.93
C ASN A 58 -21.89 -22.35 -5.94
N LEU A 59 -23.20 -22.56 -5.94
CA LEU A 59 -24.12 -21.88 -5.03
C LEU A 59 -23.87 -22.27 -3.57
N LEU A 60 -23.60 -23.55 -3.30
CA LEU A 60 -23.26 -24.02 -1.96
C LEU A 60 -21.96 -23.39 -1.47
N THR A 61 -20.93 -23.34 -2.33
CA THR A 61 -19.67 -22.65 -2.03
C THR A 61 -19.88 -21.15 -1.81
N GLU A 62 -20.71 -20.48 -2.62
CA GLU A 62 -21.06 -19.06 -2.44
C GLU A 62 -21.69 -18.83 -1.05
N ILE A 63 -22.66 -19.66 -0.65
CA ILE A 63 -23.32 -19.56 0.66
C ILE A 63 -22.32 -19.83 1.79
N GLU A 64 -21.47 -20.84 1.65
CA GLU A 64 -20.46 -21.19 2.66
C GLU A 64 -19.47 -20.05 2.89
N ILE A 65 -18.91 -19.49 1.81
CA ILE A 65 -18.01 -18.33 1.87
C ILE A 65 -18.72 -17.14 2.52
N LEU A 66 -19.91 -16.78 2.02
CA LEU A 66 -20.65 -15.61 2.52
C LEU A 66 -21.07 -15.73 3.99
N LYS A 67 -21.22 -16.94 4.53
CA LYS A 67 -21.52 -17.17 5.95
C LYS A 67 -20.31 -17.00 6.87
N THR A 68 -19.09 -17.18 6.36
CA THR A 68 -17.86 -17.12 7.16
C THR A 68 -17.19 -15.76 7.12
N ILE A 69 -17.52 -14.91 6.14
CA ILE A 69 -16.90 -13.60 5.96
C ILE A 69 -17.77 -12.45 6.50
N ARG A 70 -17.12 -11.50 7.19
CA ARG A 70 -17.74 -10.23 7.55
C ARG A 70 -16.69 -9.12 7.50
N HIS A 71 -16.89 -8.16 6.60
CA HIS A 71 -15.93 -7.08 6.36
C HIS A 71 -16.65 -5.81 5.90
N PRO A 72 -16.23 -4.59 6.31
CA PRO A 72 -16.91 -3.34 5.93
C PRO A 72 -17.06 -3.14 4.42
N HIS A 73 -16.08 -3.61 3.64
CA HIS A 73 -16.04 -3.48 2.18
C HIS A 73 -16.49 -4.75 1.44
N ILE A 74 -17.24 -5.63 2.09
CA ILE A 74 -17.90 -6.80 1.48
C ILE A 74 -19.39 -6.73 1.83
N VAL A 75 -20.27 -7.07 0.87
CA VAL A 75 -21.71 -7.14 1.11
C VAL A 75 -22.02 -8.28 2.08
N GLU A 76 -22.67 -7.95 3.21
CA GLU A 76 -23.01 -8.94 4.24
C GLU A 76 -24.18 -9.83 3.78
N LEU A 77 -24.04 -11.16 3.90
CA LEU A 77 -25.15 -12.09 3.87
C LEU A 77 -25.82 -12.09 5.25
N LYS A 78 -27.02 -11.50 5.32
CA LYS A 78 -27.78 -11.38 6.57
C LYS A 78 -28.51 -12.66 6.94
N ASP A 79 -29.08 -13.32 5.93
CA ASP A 79 -29.86 -14.54 6.11
C ASP A 79 -29.92 -15.35 4.80
N PHE A 80 -30.28 -16.62 4.91
CA PHE A 80 -30.44 -17.54 3.80
C PHE A 80 -31.71 -18.38 3.99
N GLN A 81 -32.60 -18.38 3.00
CA GLN A 81 -33.88 -19.08 3.04
C GLN A 81 -34.11 -19.87 1.76
N TRP A 82 -35.04 -20.82 1.78
CA TRP A 82 -35.46 -21.57 0.59
C TRP A 82 -36.91 -22.02 0.69
N ASP A 83 -37.55 -22.21 -0.46
CA ASP A 83 -38.87 -22.84 -0.56
C ASP A 83 -38.82 -24.03 -1.54
N SER A 84 -39.97 -24.52 -2.02
CA SER A 84 -40.02 -25.63 -2.98
C SER A 84 -39.41 -25.31 -4.35
N ASN A 85 -39.33 -24.04 -4.75
CA ASN A 85 -38.97 -23.61 -6.11
C ASN A 85 -37.71 -22.74 -6.16
N HIS A 86 -37.36 -22.03 -5.08
CA HIS A 86 -36.34 -21.00 -5.06
C HIS A 86 -35.43 -21.11 -3.84
N ILE A 87 -34.26 -20.51 -4.00
CA ILE A 87 -33.29 -20.22 -2.96
C ILE A 87 -33.14 -18.71 -2.86
N TYR A 88 -33.08 -18.18 -1.63
CA TYR A 88 -33.07 -16.75 -1.32
C TYR A 88 -31.84 -16.42 -0.49
N LEU A 89 -30.96 -15.59 -1.05
CA LEU A 89 -29.85 -14.98 -0.30
C LEU A 89 -30.29 -13.56 0.10
N ILE A 90 -30.47 -13.32 1.40
CA ILE A 90 -30.87 -12.04 1.95
C ILE A 90 -29.60 -11.27 2.31
N MET A 91 -29.32 -10.21 1.56
CA MET A 91 -28.07 -9.47 1.60
C MET A 91 -28.28 -8.02 2.06
N GLU A 92 -27.21 -7.40 2.56
CA GLU A 92 -27.13 -5.96 2.78
C GLU A 92 -27.52 -5.17 1.52
N PHE A 93 -28.39 -4.17 1.69
CA PHE A 93 -28.79 -3.29 0.59
C PHE A 93 -27.80 -2.12 0.43
N CYS A 94 -27.22 -1.99 -0.76
CA CYS A 94 -26.34 -0.89 -1.14
C CYS A 94 -27.10 0.14 -1.99
N ALA A 95 -27.34 1.33 -1.45
CA ALA A 95 -28.22 2.33 -2.06
C ALA A 95 -27.56 3.14 -3.19
N GLY A 96 -26.23 3.13 -3.30
CA GLY A 96 -25.46 3.89 -4.29
C GLY A 96 -25.38 3.24 -5.68
N GLY A 97 -25.93 2.03 -5.86
CA GLY A 97 -25.80 1.26 -7.10
C GLY A 97 -24.40 0.66 -7.27
N ASP A 98 -24.04 0.33 -8.52
CA ASP A 98 -22.76 -0.28 -8.87
C ASP A 98 -21.70 0.74 -9.38
N LEU A 99 -20.43 0.38 -9.24
CA LEU A 99 -19.29 1.19 -9.65
C LEU A 99 -19.25 1.39 -11.18
N SER A 100 -19.74 0.44 -11.99
CA SER A 100 -19.81 0.61 -13.45
C SER A 100 -20.72 1.77 -13.84
N ARG A 101 -21.90 1.88 -13.23
CA ARG A 101 -22.79 3.03 -13.40
C ARG A 101 -22.14 4.31 -12.87
N PHE A 102 -21.48 4.25 -11.72
CA PHE A 102 -20.81 5.41 -11.13
C PHE A 102 -19.71 6.00 -12.02
N ILE A 103 -18.86 5.16 -12.62
CA ILE A 103 -17.83 5.54 -13.60
C ILE A 103 -18.49 6.11 -14.85
N ARG A 104 -19.45 5.41 -15.46
CA ARG A 104 -20.12 5.87 -16.70
C ARG A 104 -20.78 7.24 -16.56
N MET A 105 -21.44 7.51 -15.41
CA MET A 105 -22.07 8.80 -15.15
C MET A 105 -21.05 9.95 -15.07
N ARG A 106 -19.81 9.66 -14.65
CA ARG A 106 -18.71 10.65 -14.52
C ARG A 106 -17.73 10.63 -15.69
N ARG A 107 -17.87 9.66 -16.61
CA ARG A 107 -16.95 9.30 -17.70
C ARG A 107 -15.61 8.77 -17.24
N ILE A 108 -14.93 9.47 -16.34
CA ILE A 108 -13.68 9.06 -15.69
C ILE A 108 -13.71 9.51 -14.23
N LEU A 109 -12.93 8.85 -13.37
CA LEU A 109 -12.72 9.26 -11.99
C LEU A 109 -11.37 9.97 -11.86
N PRO A 110 -11.32 11.11 -11.13
CA PRO A 110 -10.05 11.70 -10.75
C PRO A 110 -9.19 10.69 -9.97
N GLU A 111 -7.88 10.72 -10.18
CA GLU A 111 -6.93 9.78 -9.56
C GLU A 111 -7.11 9.65 -8.05
N LYS A 112 -7.34 10.78 -7.36
CA LYS A 112 -7.59 10.80 -5.90
C LYS A 112 -8.83 9.98 -5.50
N VAL A 113 -9.90 10.04 -6.30
CA VAL A 113 -11.13 9.26 -6.04
C VAL A 113 -10.89 7.79 -6.36
N ALA A 114 -10.21 7.50 -7.47
CA ALA A 114 -9.84 6.14 -7.84
C ALA A 114 -8.96 5.46 -6.78
N ARG A 115 -8.01 6.20 -6.20
CA ARG A 115 -7.15 5.74 -5.10
C ARG A 115 -7.94 5.35 -3.86
N ILE A 116 -8.94 6.15 -3.45
CA ILE A 116 -9.80 5.83 -2.30
C ILE A 116 -10.58 4.54 -2.53
N PHE A 117 -11.17 4.37 -3.72
CA PHE A 117 -11.88 3.12 -4.04
C PHE A 117 -10.92 1.92 -4.13
N LEU A 118 -9.71 2.13 -4.67
CA LEU A 118 -8.69 1.09 -4.72
C LEU A 118 -8.25 0.65 -3.31
N GLN A 119 -8.08 1.59 -2.38
CA GLN A 119 -7.80 1.30 -0.97
C GLN A 119 -8.88 0.42 -0.34
N GLN A 120 -10.15 0.80 -0.51
CA GLN A 120 -11.28 0.05 0.03
C GLN A 120 -11.39 -1.36 -0.59
N LEU A 121 -11.15 -1.49 -1.89
CA LEU A 121 -11.07 -2.76 -2.59
C LEU A 121 -9.88 -3.60 -2.09
N ALA A 122 -8.71 -2.98 -1.89
CA ALA A 122 -7.52 -3.63 -1.36
C ALA A 122 -7.74 -4.16 0.06
N CYS A 123 -8.48 -3.44 0.92
CA CYS A 123 -8.91 -3.96 2.23
C CYS A 123 -9.75 -5.23 2.10
N ALA A 124 -10.76 -5.23 1.21
CA ALA A 124 -11.58 -6.41 0.97
C ALA A 124 -10.74 -7.58 0.43
N LEU A 125 -9.86 -7.31 -0.54
CA LEU A 125 -8.99 -8.34 -1.13
C LEU A 125 -7.98 -8.90 -0.16
N LYS A 126 -7.39 -8.05 0.70
CA LYS A 126 -6.51 -8.53 1.77
C LYS A 126 -7.24 -9.48 2.69
N PHE A 127 -8.43 -9.09 3.15
CA PHE A 127 -9.26 -9.95 3.99
C PHE A 127 -9.55 -11.30 3.31
N LEU A 128 -9.93 -11.30 2.03
CA LEU A 128 -10.20 -12.55 1.29
C LEU A 128 -8.93 -13.40 1.12
N HIS A 129 -7.82 -12.77 0.74
CA HIS A 129 -6.54 -13.43 0.54
C HIS A 129 -6.05 -14.10 1.84
N ASP A 130 -6.15 -13.41 2.98
CA ASP A 130 -5.79 -13.96 4.30
C ASP A 130 -6.66 -15.18 4.70
N HIS A 131 -7.84 -15.33 4.08
CA HIS A 131 -8.74 -16.49 4.25
C HIS A 131 -8.65 -17.51 3.10
N ASN A 132 -7.65 -17.38 2.22
CA ASN A 132 -7.49 -18.21 1.01
C ASN A 132 -8.73 -18.20 0.11
N ILE A 133 -9.40 -17.06 -0.05
CA ILE A 133 -10.56 -16.90 -0.93
C ILE A 133 -10.16 -16.03 -2.12
N SER A 134 -10.38 -16.55 -3.34
CA SER A 134 -10.29 -15.79 -4.58
C SER A 134 -11.70 -15.48 -5.10
N HIS A 135 -11.93 -14.26 -5.56
CA HIS A 135 -13.24 -13.82 -6.04
C HIS A 135 -13.52 -14.28 -7.48
N LEU A 136 -12.52 -14.23 -8.37
CA LEU A 136 -12.52 -14.73 -9.76
C LEU A 136 -13.49 -14.06 -10.74
N ASP A 137 -14.34 -13.13 -10.29
CA ASP A 137 -15.18 -12.27 -11.16
C ASP A 137 -15.20 -10.81 -10.67
N LEU A 138 -14.03 -10.26 -10.36
CA LEU A 138 -13.91 -8.84 -10.01
C LEU A 138 -14.18 -7.96 -11.24
N LYS A 139 -15.18 -7.10 -11.12
CA LYS A 139 -15.57 -6.13 -12.14
C LYS A 139 -16.39 -4.99 -11.51
N PRO A 140 -16.48 -3.80 -12.14
CA PRO A 140 -17.21 -2.67 -11.57
C PRO A 140 -18.71 -2.95 -11.34
N GLN A 141 -19.33 -3.92 -12.02
CA GLN A 141 -20.72 -4.31 -11.77
C GLN A 141 -20.90 -5.11 -10.47
N ASN A 142 -19.86 -5.79 -10.02
CA ASN A 142 -19.85 -6.56 -8.76
C ASN A 142 -19.31 -5.74 -7.59
N ILE A 143 -19.06 -4.45 -7.80
CA ILE A 143 -18.61 -3.52 -6.78
C ILE A 143 -19.74 -2.53 -6.54
N LEU A 144 -20.40 -2.66 -5.40
CA LEU A 144 -21.53 -1.82 -5.00
C LEU A 144 -21.07 -0.64 -4.15
N LEU A 145 -21.93 0.38 -4.07
CA LEU A 145 -21.69 1.59 -3.30
C LEU A 145 -22.76 1.71 -2.22
N SER A 146 -22.34 1.90 -0.96
CA SER A 146 -23.23 1.91 0.20
C SER A 146 -24.32 2.98 0.12
N ALA A 147 -23.98 4.17 -0.38
CA ALA A 147 -24.86 5.33 -0.48
C ALA A 147 -24.60 6.15 -1.76
N PRO A 148 -25.52 7.01 -2.21
CA PRO A 148 -25.30 7.87 -3.38
C PRO A 148 -24.23 8.96 -3.17
N GLU A 149 -24.12 9.47 -1.95
CA GLU A 149 -23.17 10.52 -1.54
C GLU A 149 -22.12 9.93 -0.61
N ASN A 150 -20.85 10.33 -0.78
CA ASN A 150 -19.70 9.80 -0.05
C ASN A 150 -19.72 8.26 0.09
N PRO A 151 -19.86 7.51 -1.02
CA PRO A 151 -20.04 6.07 -1.00
C PRO A 151 -18.84 5.35 -0.40
N GLN A 152 -19.13 4.29 0.36
CA GLN A 152 -18.18 3.24 0.69
C GLN A 152 -18.36 2.09 -0.31
N LEU A 153 -17.25 1.57 -0.82
CA LEU A 153 -17.21 0.42 -1.71
C LEU A 153 -17.56 -0.86 -0.93
N LYS A 154 -18.39 -1.72 -1.55
CA LYS A 154 -18.72 -3.07 -1.07
C LYS A 154 -18.64 -4.09 -2.20
N LEU A 155 -17.75 -5.05 -2.07
CA LEU A 155 -17.62 -6.17 -3.00
C LEU A 155 -18.81 -7.12 -2.86
N ALA A 156 -19.39 -7.53 -3.99
CA ALA A 156 -20.59 -8.35 -4.08
C ALA A 156 -20.41 -9.49 -5.09
N ASP A 157 -21.37 -10.42 -5.08
CA ASP A 157 -21.49 -11.55 -6.01
C ASP A 157 -20.33 -12.56 -6.01
N PHE A 158 -20.34 -13.42 -5.00
CA PHE A 158 -19.34 -14.48 -4.80
C PHE A 158 -19.68 -15.77 -5.56
N GLY A 159 -20.55 -15.72 -6.57
CA GLY A 159 -21.01 -16.91 -7.31
C GLY A 159 -19.91 -17.65 -8.07
N PHE A 160 -18.76 -17.01 -8.31
CA PHE A 160 -17.56 -17.64 -8.89
C PHE A 160 -16.44 -17.87 -7.89
N ALA A 161 -16.57 -17.36 -6.66
CA ALA A 161 -15.52 -17.38 -5.67
C ALA A 161 -15.18 -18.82 -5.25
N GLN A 162 -13.93 -19.04 -4.88
CA GLN A 162 -13.40 -20.35 -4.50
C GLN A 162 -12.37 -20.20 -3.38
N TYR A 163 -12.25 -21.25 -2.57
CA TYR A 163 -11.06 -21.42 -1.73
C TYR A 163 -9.87 -21.78 -2.63
N MET A 164 -8.79 -21.01 -2.53
CA MET A 164 -7.54 -21.15 -3.28
C MET A 164 -6.36 -20.87 -2.37
N SER A 165 -5.66 -21.93 -2.00
CA SER A 165 -4.36 -21.89 -1.35
C SER A 165 -3.30 -21.43 -2.36
N PRO A 166 -2.12 -20.94 -1.93
CA PRO A 166 -1.04 -20.53 -2.83
C PRO A 166 -0.54 -21.64 -3.78
N TRP A 167 -0.81 -22.90 -3.45
CA TRP A 167 -0.42 -24.10 -4.21
C TRP A 167 -1.52 -24.58 -5.18
N ASP A 168 -2.72 -24.01 -5.11
CA ASP A 168 -3.87 -24.46 -5.88
C ASP A 168 -3.88 -23.84 -7.28
N GLU A 169 -4.07 -24.69 -8.28
CA GLU A 169 -4.27 -24.28 -9.68
C GLU A 169 -5.66 -24.68 -10.16
N LYS A 170 -6.28 -23.85 -11.00
CA LYS A 170 -7.62 -24.08 -11.56
C LYS A 170 -7.58 -24.09 -13.09
N HIS A 171 -8.49 -24.87 -13.68
CA HIS A 171 -8.57 -25.05 -15.13
C HIS A 171 -9.91 -24.61 -15.76
N VAL A 172 -10.93 -24.33 -14.95
CA VAL A 172 -12.25 -23.93 -15.45
C VAL A 172 -12.28 -22.42 -15.70
N LEU A 173 -12.64 -21.99 -16.90
CA LEU A 173 -12.82 -20.58 -17.23
C LEU A 173 -14.00 -19.98 -16.45
N ARG A 174 -13.74 -18.91 -15.68
CA ARG A 174 -14.71 -18.22 -14.83
C ARG A 174 -14.56 -16.70 -14.98
N GLY A 175 -15.66 -15.98 -14.75
CA GLY A 175 -15.69 -14.52 -14.72
C GLY A 175 -16.18 -13.86 -16.01
N SER A 176 -15.81 -12.59 -16.18
CA SER A 176 -16.27 -11.75 -17.30
C SER A 176 -15.12 -11.43 -18.26
N PRO A 177 -15.23 -11.73 -19.58
CA PRO A 177 -14.08 -11.70 -20.52
C PRO A 177 -13.25 -10.41 -20.56
N LEU A 178 -13.86 -9.25 -20.33
CA LEU A 178 -13.14 -7.96 -20.33
C LEU A 178 -12.21 -7.76 -19.12
N TYR A 179 -12.41 -8.53 -18.04
CA TYR A 179 -11.69 -8.40 -16.77
C TYR A 179 -10.87 -9.65 -16.43
N MET A 180 -10.99 -10.72 -17.23
CA MET A 180 -10.21 -11.95 -17.06
C MET A 180 -8.73 -11.71 -17.36
N ALA A 181 -7.88 -12.35 -16.57
CA ALA A 181 -6.44 -12.38 -16.81
C ALA A 181 -6.10 -13.19 -18.08
N PRO A 182 -5.07 -12.82 -18.84
CA PRO A 182 -4.73 -13.50 -20.10
C PRO A 182 -4.48 -15.00 -19.94
N GLU A 183 -3.86 -15.43 -18.85
CA GLU A 183 -3.56 -16.83 -18.56
C GLU A 183 -4.82 -17.70 -18.41
N MET A 184 -5.94 -17.13 -17.94
CA MET A 184 -7.21 -17.85 -17.84
C MET A 184 -7.73 -18.26 -19.23
N VAL A 185 -7.50 -17.42 -20.24
CA VAL A 185 -7.96 -17.62 -21.63
C VAL A 185 -6.93 -18.39 -22.45
N CYS A 186 -5.65 -18.09 -22.28
CA CYS A 186 -4.56 -18.64 -23.08
C CYS A 186 -4.12 -20.03 -22.63
N HIS A 187 -4.04 -20.26 -21.31
CA HIS A 187 -3.40 -21.44 -20.74
C HIS A 187 -4.37 -22.33 -19.97
N GLN A 188 -5.52 -21.81 -19.55
CA GLN A 188 -6.50 -22.54 -18.73
C GLN A 188 -5.84 -23.17 -17.50
N GLN A 189 -4.86 -22.48 -16.92
CA GLN A 189 -4.18 -22.82 -15.68
C GLN A 189 -3.81 -21.51 -15.01
N TYR A 190 -4.35 -21.27 -13.83
CA TYR A 190 -4.21 -20.00 -13.13
C TYR A 190 -4.34 -20.16 -11.62
N ASP A 191 -3.83 -19.16 -10.90
CA ASP A 191 -3.89 -19.05 -9.44
C ASP A 191 -4.62 -17.76 -9.01
N ALA A 192 -4.55 -17.40 -7.72
CA ALA A 192 -5.22 -16.23 -7.16
C ALA A 192 -4.78 -14.88 -7.76
N ARG A 193 -3.62 -14.80 -8.43
CA ARG A 193 -3.10 -13.54 -9.03
C ARG A 193 -3.96 -13.04 -10.19
N VAL A 194 -4.91 -13.82 -10.68
CA VAL A 194 -5.91 -13.36 -11.66
C VAL A 194 -6.77 -12.22 -11.11
N ASP A 195 -7.03 -12.20 -9.79
CA ASP A 195 -7.79 -11.11 -9.16
C ASP A 195 -7.01 -9.78 -9.23
N LEU A 196 -5.67 -9.82 -9.12
CA LEU A 196 -4.82 -8.63 -9.25
C LEU A 196 -4.87 -8.04 -10.67
N TRP A 197 -4.92 -8.90 -11.70
CA TRP A 197 -5.16 -8.43 -13.06
C TRP A 197 -6.51 -7.70 -13.17
N SER A 198 -7.57 -8.32 -12.65
CA SER A 198 -8.91 -7.70 -12.67
C SER A 198 -8.95 -6.36 -11.92
N VAL A 199 -8.22 -6.22 -10.80
CA VAL A 199 -8.03 -4.94 -10.10
C VAL A 199 -7.36 -3.91 -11.01
N GLY A 200 -6.30 -4.30 -11.74
CA GLY A 200 -5.65 -3.44 -12.73
C GLY A 200 -6.62 -2.95 -13.81
N VAL A 201 -7.47 -3.85 -14.32
CA VAL A 201 -8.51 -3.50 -15.31
C VAL A 201 -9.53 -2.52 -14.72
N ILE A 202 -9.98 -2.74 -13.48
CA ILE A 202 -10.92 -1.85 -12.78
C ILE A 202 -10.31 -0.46 -12.58
N LEU A 203 -9.05 -0.39 -12.14
CA LEU A 203 -8.34 0.88 -11.95
C LEU A 203 -8.15 1.61 -13.29
N TYR A 204 -7.78 0.90 -14.34
CA TYR A 204 -7.70 1.44 -15.69
C TYR A 204 -9.05 2.00 -16.16
N GLU A 205 -10.14 1.24 -16.00
CA GLU A 205 -11.48 1.68 -16.38
C GLU A 205 -11.93 2.90 -15.57
N ALA A 206 -11.60 2.97 -14.28
CA ALA A 206 -11.90 4.14 -13.46
C ALA A 206 -11.18 5.39 -13.98
N LEU A 207 -9.91 5.29 -14.36
CA LEU A 207 -9.08 6.43 -14.78
C LEU A 207 -9.31 6.86 -16.23
N PHE A 208 -9.61 5.91 -17.12
CA PHE A 208 -9.72 6.15 -18.56
C PHE A 208 -11.14 5.95 -19.12
N GLY A 209 -12.08 5.50 -18.29
CA GLY A 209 -13.51 5.40 -18.60
C GLY A 209 -13.94 4.16 -19.39
N ARG A 210 -12.98 3.30 -19.75
CA ARG A 210 -13.21 2.04 -20.47
C ARG A 210 -12.12 1.02 -20.11
N PRO A 211 -12.42 -0.29 -20.13
CA PRO A 211 -11.39 -1.31 -19.92
C PRO A 211 -10.35 -1.30 -21.06
N PRO A 212 -9.11 -1.77 -20.81
CA PRO A 212 -8.00 -1.67 -21.77
C PRO A 212 -8.26 -2.48 -23.04
N PHE A 213 -9.02 -3.58 -22.94
CA PHE A 213 -9.35 -4.44 -24.07
C PHE A 213 -10.80 -4.29 -24.54
N ALA A 214 -11.42 -3.11 -24.33
CA ALA A 214 -12.73 -2.82 -24.91
C ALA A 214 -12.72 -3.10 -26.44
N SER A 215 -13.65 -3.94 -26.89
CA SER A 215 -13.73 -4.45 -28.26
C SER A 215 -15.17 -4.51 -28.75
N ARG A 216 -15.35 -4.50 -30.08
CA ARG A 216 -16.68 -4.56 -30.72
C ARG A 216 -17.17 -5.99 -30.95
N SER A 217 -16.26 -6.96 -30.93
CA SER A 217 -16.56 -8.39 -31.05
C SER A 217 -15.78 -9.22 -30.04
N PHE A 218 -16.26 -10.43 -29.78
CA PHE A 218 -15.56 -11.39 -28.94
C PHE A 218 -14.23 -11.82 -29.56
N THR A 219 -14.17 -11.99 -30.89
CA THR A 219 -12.94 -12.32 -31.62
C THR A 219 -11.87 -11.23 -31.45
N GLU A 220 -12.24 -9.95 -31.57
CA GLU A 220 -11.30 -8.83 -31.36
C GLU A 220 -10.81 -8.78 -29.90
N LEU A 221 -11.69 -9.07 -28.94
CA LEU A 221 -11.31 -9.18 -27.52
C LEU A 221 -10.30 -10.32 -27.32
N GLU A 222 -10.58 -11.49 -27.86
CA GLU A 222 -9.71 -12.66 -27.76
C GLU A 222 -8.33 -12.39 -28.38
N GLU A 223 -8.26 -11.74 -29.53
CA GLU A 223 -7.01 -11.33 -30.18
C GLU A 223 -6.18 -10.39 -29.29
N LYS A 224 -6.83 -9.40 -28.64
CA LYS A 224 -6.15 -8.49 -27.70
C LYS A 224 -5.65 -9.21 -26.45
N ILE A 225 -6.43 -10.15 -25.93
CA ILE A 225 -6.04 -10.97 -24.77
C ILE A 225 -4.85 -11.87 -25.11
N ARG A 226 -4.87 -12.54 -26.27
CA ARG A 226 -3.79 -13.43 -26.74
C ARG A 226 -2.53 -12.70 -27.21
N SER A 227 -2.59 -11.38 -27.39
CA SER A 227 -1.43 -10.58 -27.78
C SER A 227 -0.35 -10.55 -26.69
N ASN A 228 0.92 -10.55 -27.09
CA ASN A 228 2.05 -10.33 -26.17
C ASN A 228 2.37 -8.84 -25.95
N ARG A 229 1.61 -7.92 -26.56
CA ARG A 229 1.86 -6.47 -26.40
C ARG A 229 1.45 -6.01 -25.01
N ALA A 230 2.34 -5.28 -24.34
CA ALA A 230 2.04 -4.62 -23.08
C ALA A 230 0.81 -3.71 -23.21
N VAL A 231 0.09 -3.50 -22.10
CA VAL A 231 -1.05 -2.59 -22.10
C VAL A 231 -0.55 -1.15 -22.19
N GLU A 232 -0.96 -0.44 -23.23
CA GLU A 232 -0.59 0.96 -23.42
C GLU A 232 -1.50 1.87 -22.58
N LEU A 233 -0.88 2.74 -21.77
CA LEU A 233 -1.59 3.76 -21.01
C LEU A 233 -1.80 5.02 -21.88
N PRO A 234 -3.02 5.54 -21.99
CA PRO A 234 -3.28 6.81 -22.66
C PRO A 234 -2.47 7.97 -22.03
N SER A 235 -2.00 8.91 -22.84
CA SER A 235 -1.25 10.08 -22.37
C SER A 235 -2.07 11.09 -21.56
N ARG A 236 -3.40 10.94 -21.55
CA ARG A 236 -4.32 11.75 -20.75
C ARG A 236 -5.41 10.87 -20.11
N PRO A 237 -5.80 11.16 -18.85
CA PRO A 237 -5.25 12.19 -17.97
C PRO A 237 -3.79 11.90 -17.56
N LEU A 238 -3.04 12.93 -17.17
CA LEU A 238 -1.71 12.75 -16.60
C LEU A 238 -1.88 12.11 -15.22
N LEU A 239 -1.28 10.94 -15.05
CA LEU A 239 -1.28 10.19 -13.80
C LEU A 239 0.02 10.41 -13.04
N SER A 240 -0.01 10.30 -11.71
CA SER A 240 1.21 10.26 -10.90
C SER A 240 2.13 9.10 -11.29
N PRO A 241 3.46 9.23 -11.11
CA PRO A 241 4.39 8.13 -11.35
C PRO A 241 4.01 6.85 -10.59
N GLU A 242 3.55 6.98 -9.35
CA GLU A 242 3.14 5.85 -8.51
C GLU A 242 1.88 5.16 -9.05
N CYS A 243 0.93 5.92 -9.60
CA CYS A 243 -0.25 5.33 -10.24
C CYS A 243 0.10 4.58 -11.52
N GLN A 244 1.01 5.12 -12.33
CA GLN A 244 1.46 4.49 -13.58
C GLN A 244 2.23 3.20 -13.30
N ASP A 245 3.12 3.24 -12.31
CA ASP A 245 3.89 2.09 -11.83
C ASP A 245 2.96 0.96 -11.39
N LEU A 246 2.00 1.25 -10.50
CA LEU A 246 1.04 0.24 -10.04
C LEU A 246 0.22 -0.37 -11.19
N LEU A 247 -0.30 0.47 -12.09
CA LEU A 247 -1.06 0.00 -13.25
C LEU A 247 -0.23 -0.93 -14.13
N GLY A 248 1.04 -0.58 -14.38
CA GLY A 248 1.96 -1.39 -15.15
C GLY A 248 2.20 -2.75 -14.51
N GLN A 249 2.42 -2.80 -13.19
CA GLN A 249 2.68 -4.06 -12.49
C GLN A 249 1.43 -4.94 -12.30
N LEU A 250 0.22 -4.36 -12.18
CA LEU A 250 -1.05 -5.11 -12.13
C LEU A 250 -1.42 -5.68 -13.51
N LEU A 251 -1.20 -4.92 -14.58
CA LEU A 251 -1.50 -5.30 -15.96
C LEU A 251 -0.31 -5.98 -16.67
N GLU A 252 0.60 -6.56 -15.90
CA GLU A 252 1.62 -7.47 -16.39
C GLU A 252 0.95 -8.81 -16.77
N ARG A 253 1.23 -9.25 -18.00
CA ARG A 253 0.58 -10.40 -18.62
C ARG A 253 1.12 -11.71 -18.07
N ASP A 254 2.42 -11.76 -17.82
CA ASP A 254 3.06 -12.92 -17.20
C ASP A 254 2.72 -12.94 -15.69
N PRO A 255 1.93 -13.91 -15.20
CA PRO A 255 1.53 -13.95 -13.79
C PRO A 255 2.73 -14.04 -12.84
N LEU A 256 3.88 -14.58 -13.28
CA LEU A 256 5.10 -14.66 -12.49
C LEU A 256 5.81 -13.31 -12.33
N LYS A 257 5.60 -12.38 -13.25
CA LYS A 257 6.15 -11.02 -13.20
C LYS A 257 5.15 -9.99 -12.66
N ARG A 258 3.86 -10.33 -12.66
CA ARG A 258 2.81 -9.52 -12.07
C ARG A 258 3.09 -9.29 -10.58
N ILE A 259 2.77 -8.10 -10.11
CA ILE A 259 2.90 -7.74 -8.69
C ILE A 259 2.26 -8.82 -7.79
N SER A 260 2.94 -9.18 -6.71
CA SER A 260 2.39 -10.10 -5.70
C SER A 260 1.36 -9.40 -4.82
N PHE A 261 0.55 -10.15 -4.09
CA PHE A 261 -0.40 -9.57 -3.12
C PHE A 261 0.33 -8.75 -2.04
N GLU A 262 1.45 -9.24 -1.51
CA GLU A 262 2.25 -8.55 -0.49
C GLU A 262 2.75 -7.20 -1.00
N HIS A 263 3.36 -7.18 -2.19
CA HIS A 263 3.83 -5.94 -2.80
C HIS A 263 2.67 -5.01 -3.19
N PHE A 264 1.54 -5.56 -3.63
CA PHE A 264 0.33 -4.77 -3.93
C PHE A 264 -0.18 -4.04 -2.69
N PHE A 265 -0.32 -4.73 -1.55
CA PHE A 265 -0.79 -4.11 -0.30
C PHE A 265 0.22 -3.12 0.27
N ALA A 266 1.53 -3.32 0.04
CA ALA A 266 2.59 -2.41 0.45
C ALA A 266 2.86 -1.27 -0.56
N HIS A 267 2.17 -1.26 -1.71
CA HIS A 267 2.48 -0.33 -2.78
C HIS A 267 2.18 1.13 -2.36
N PRO A 268 3.09 2.11 -2.60
CA PRO A 268 2.91 3.50 -2.17
C PRO A 268 1.63 4.17 -2.68
N PHE A 269 1.19 3.83 -3.89
CA PHE A 269 -0.08 4.31 -4.42
C PHE A 269 -1.30 3.74 -3.67
N VAL A 270 -1.25 2.48 -3.23
CA VAL A 270 -2.35 1.85 -2.47
C VAL A 270 -2.38 2.44 -1.07
N ASP A 271 -1.24 2.48 -0.37
CA ASP A 271 -1.12 3.10 0.96
C ASP A 271 -2.17 2.58 1.95
N MET A 272 -2.01 1.31 2.32
CA MET A 272 -2.89 0.62 3.28
C MET A 272 -2.79 1.18 4.70
N GLU A 273 -1.76 1.98 5.00
CA GLU A 273 -1.58 2.63 6.30
C GLU A 273 -2.57 3.80 6.50
N HIS A 274 -2.81 4.56 5.44
CA HIS A 274 -3.66 5.76 5.46
C HIS A 274 -5.03 5.55 4.82
N VAL A 275 -5.60 4.35 4.94
CA VAL A 275 -6.98 4.08 4.46
C VAL A 275 -7.98 4.94 5.25
N PRO A 276 -8.94 5.63 4.58
CA PRO A 276 -10.03 6.33 5.25
C PRO A 276 -10.87 5.40 6.13
N GLY A 277 -10.79 5.59 7.45
CA GLY A 277 -11.50 4.76 8.42
C GLY A 277 -11.80 5.49 9.73
N PRO A 278 -12.55 4.83 10.64
CA PRO A 278 -12.93 5.42 11.91
C PRO A 278 -11.73 5.69 12.83
N GLU A 279 -10.65 4.90 12.68
CA GLU A 279 -9.42 5.03 13.47
C GLU A 279 -8.50 6.15 12.98
N SER A 280 -8.67 6.63 11.74
CA SER A 280 -7.78 7.64 11.14
C SER A 280 -7.72 8.91 11.99
N LEU A 281 -8.86 9.34 12.54
CA LEU A 281 -8.92 10.54 13.39
C LEU A 281 -8.22 10.33 14.74
N CYS A 282 -8.35 9.15 15.35
CA CYS A 282 -7.67 8.82 16.60
C CYS A 282 -6.15 8.84 16.41
N LYS A 283 -5.64 8.11 15.40
CA LYS A 283 -4.20 8.09 15.08
C LYS A 283 -3.64 9.49 14.79
N ALA A 284 -4.38 10.28 14.00
CA ALA A 284 -3.99 11.67 13.72
C ALA A 284 -3.92 12.51 15.00
N THR A 285 -4.90 12.34 15.90
CA THR A 285 -4.96 13.09 17.17
C THR A 285 -3.81 12.71 18.10
N ASP A 286 -3.51 11.42 18.23
CA ASP A 286 -2.43 10.93 19.08
C ASP A 286 -1.06 11.48 18.62
N LEU A 287 -0.81 11.46 17.31
CA LEU A 287 0.41 12.03 16.71
C LEU A 287 0.51 13.54 16.92
N VAL A 288 -0.59 14.29 16.79
CA VAL A 288 -0.59 15.73 17.07
C VAL A 288 -0.31 16.03 18.52
N VAL A 289 -0.90 15.27 19.45
CA VAL A 289 -0.67 15.49 20.89
C VAL A 289 0.82 15.32 21.20
N GLU A 290 1.47 14.32 20.62
CA GLU A 290 2.92 14.15 20.73
C GLU A 290 3.70 15.28 20.03
N ALA A 291 3.27 15.70 18.84
CA ALA A 291 3.89 16.81 18.11
C ALA A 291 3.87 18.12 18.92
N VAL A 292 2.73 18.45 19.53
CA VAL A 292 2.56 19.64 20.39
C VAL A 292 3.46 19.54 21.62
N LYS A 293 3.59 18.35 22.22
CA LYS A 293 4.50 18.14 23.35
C LYS A 293 5.95 18.40 22.95
N LYS A 294 6.41 17.86 21.82
CA LYS A 294 7.77 18.08 21.30
C LYS A 294 8.04 19.53 20.94
N ASP A 295 7.03 20.20 20.38
CA ASP A 295 7.07 21.63 20.06
C ASP A 295 7.26 22.47 21.33
N GLN A 296 6.53 22.15 22.41
CA GLN A 296 6.68 22.80 23.73
C GLN A 296 8.02 22.50 24.42
N GLU A 297 8.58 21.31 24.20
CA GLU A 297 9.93 20.93 24.67
C GLU A 297 11.05 21.65 23.89
N GLY A 298 10.73 22.36 22.81
CA GLY A 298 11.69 23.07 21.96
C GLY A 298 12.37 22.19 20.90
N ASP A 299 11.94 20.93 20.76
CA ASP A 299 12.45 20.02 19.72
C ASP A 299 11.68 20.23 18.40
N ALA A 300 12.05 21.31 17.70
CA ALA A 300 11.40 21.72 16.47
C ALA A 300 11.49 20.68 15.33
N SER A 301 12.55 19.86 15.31
CA SER A 301 12.75 18.84 14.28
C SER A 301 11.81 17.64 14.49
N ALA A 302 11.77 17.11 15.71
CA ALA A 302 10.86 16.01 16.05
C ALA A 302 9.39 16.45 15.94
N ALA A 303 9.07 17.66 16.42
CA ALA A 303 7.73 18.23 16.30
C ALA A 303 7.28 18.34 14.83
N LEU A 304 8.14 18.86 13.95
CA LEU A 304 7.86 18.97 12.51
C LEU A 304 7.57 17.60 11.89
N SER A 305 8.39 16.59 12.20
CA SER A 305 8.20 15.23 11.70
C SER A 305 6.83 14.67 12.13
N LEU A 306 6.47 14.82 13.40
CA LEU A 306 5.20 14.33 13.95
C LEU A 306 3.99 15.08 13.38
N TYR A 307 4.08 16.40 13.19
CA TYR A 307 3.02 17.15 12.52
C TYR A 307 2.81 16.68 11.08
N CYS A 308 3.88 16.47 10.30
CA CYS A 308 3.76 15.94 8.93
C CYS A 308 3.08 14.56 8.92
N LYS A 309 3.51 13.64 9.80
CA LYS A 309 2.88 12.31 9.94
C LYS A 309 1.41 12.42 10.32
N ALA A 310 1.06 13.27 11.28
CA ALA A 310 -0.33 13.46 11.68
C ALA A 310 -1.21 13.95 10.51
N LEU A 311 -0.68 14.84 9.66
CA LEU A 311 -1.40 15.34 8.49
C LEU A 311 -1.72 14.24 7.47
N GLU A 312 -0.86 13.23 7.33
CA GLU A 312 -1.11 12.06 6.48
C GLU A 312 -2.34 11.26 6.95
N TYR A 313 -2.63 11.26 8.27
CA TYR A 313 -3.83 10.62 8.85
C TYR A 313 -5.07 11.54 8.91
N PHE A 314 -4.90 12.86 8.94
CA PHE A 314 -6.05 13.78 8.90
C PHE A 314 -6.74 13.83 7.55
N VAL A 315 -6.00 13.70 6.45
CA VAL A 315 -6.58 13.65 5.10
C VAL A 315 -7.59 12.51 4.98
N PRO A 316 -7.27 11.24 5.28
CA PRO A 316 -8.25 10.14 5.27
C PRO A 316 -9.36 10.32 6.30
N ALA A 317 -9.07 10.85 7.49
CA ALA A 317 -10.10 11.15 8.50
C ALA A 317 -11.17 12.15 7.98
N LEU A 318 -10.75 13.20 7.27
CA LEU A 318 -11.65 14.17 6.65
C LEU A 318 -12.52 13.54 5.54
N HIS A 319 -12.01 12.54 4.82
CA HIS A 319 -12.79 11.82 3.81
C HIS A 319 -13.82 10.89 4.44
N TYR A 320 -13.47 10.24 5.55
CA TYR A 320 -14.35 9.34 6.28
C TYR A 320 -15.46 10.08 7.04
N GLU A 321 -15.17 11.28 7.57
CA GLU A 321 -16.16 12.06 8.32
C GLU A 321 -17.33 12.51 7.43
N SER A 322 -18.53 12.16 7.87
CA SER A 322 -19.79 12.40 7.15
C SER A 322 -20.54 13.60 7.71
N ASP A 323 -20.34 13.95 8.99
CA ASP A 323 -20.95 15.12 9.60
C ASP A 323 -20.25 16.40 9.12
N ALA A 324 -20.99 17.26 8.44
CA ALA A 324 -20.45 18.49 7.86
C ALA A 324 -19.84 19.45 8.90
N ARG A 325 -20.41 19.53 10.10
CA ARG A 325 -19.91 20.41 11.18
C ARG A 325 -18.62 19.87 11.76
N ARG A 326 -18.56 18.56 12.04
CA ARG A 326 -17.34 17.90 12.52
C ARG A 326 -16.22 18.01 11.49
N LYS A 327 -16.54 17.76 10.21
CA LYS A 327 -15.59 17.87 9.10
C LYS A 327 -14.99 19.27 8.99
N GLU A 328 -15.80 20.32 9.12
CA GLU A 328 -15.30 21.69 9.09
C GLU A 328 -14.45 22.02 10.33
N ALA A 329 -14.83 21.54 11.52
CA ALA A 329 -14.02 21.69 12.72
C ALA A 329 -12.64 20.99 12.60
N ILE A 330 -12.61 19.77 12.05
CA ILE A 330 -11.36 19.05 11.76
C ILE A 330 -10.54 19.84 10.75
N ARG A 331 -11.15 20.33 9.66
CA ARG A 331 -10.45 21.12 8.64
C ARG A 331 -9.82 22.39 9.21
N ALA A 332 -10.54 23.12 10.05
CA ALA A 332 -10.01 24.31 10.71
C ALA A 332 -8.80 23.99 11.59
N LYS A 333 -8.85 22.87 12.34
CA LYS A 333 -7.72 22.39 13.14
C LYS A 333 -6.52 21.95 12.31
N VAL A 334 -6.77 21.20 11.23
CA VAL A 334 -5.74 20.80 10.27
C VAL A 334 -5.04 22.02 9.67
N GLY A 335 -5.79 23.09 9.35
CA GLY A 335 -5.21 24.35 8.89
C GLY A 335 -4.25 24.98 9.91
N GLN A 336 -4.58 24.94 11.20
CA GLN A 336 -3.69 25.40 12.28
C GLN A 336 -2.41 24.56 12.34
N TYR A 337 -2.52 23.23 12.25
CA TYR A 337 -1.36 22.33 12.27
C TYR A 337 -0.45 22.49 11.06
N ILE A 338 -1.02 22.72 9.87
CA ILE A 338 -0.23 23.03 8.66
C ILE A 338 0.57 24.31 8.85
N SER A 339 -0.07 25.39 9.30
CA SER A 339 0.60 26.67 9.56
C SER A 339 1.74 26.51 10.56
N ARG A 340 1.52 25.75 11.65
CA ARG A 340 2.56 25.51 12.64
C ARG A 340 3.71 24.67 12.10
N ALA A 341 3.43 23.65 11.29
CA ALA A 341 4.47 22.85 10.63
C ALA A 341 5.32 23.70 9.67
N GLU A 342 4.72 24.64 8.96
CA GLU A 342 5.46 25.58 8.09
C GLU A 342 6.39 26.51 8.89
N GLU A 343 5.91 27.04 10.03
CA GLU A 343 6.75 27.82 10.95
C GLU A 343 7.93 27.01 11.50
N LEU A 344 7.67 25.78 11.97
CA LEU A 344 8.71 24.88 12.47
C LEU A 344 9.73 24.53 11.38
N LYS A 345 9.27 24.31 10.15
CA LYS A 345 10.14 24.08 9.00
C LYS A 345 11.05 25.28 8.73
N ALA A 346 10.53 26.50 8.82
CA ALA A 346 11.34 27.71 8.70
C ALA A 346 12.39 27.82 9.82
N LEU A 347 12.01 27.51 11.06
CA LEU A 347 12.90 27.49 12.22
C LEU A 347 14.04 26.47 12.06
N VAL A 348 13.71 25.22 11.72
CA VAL A 348 14.71 24.15 11.48
C VAL A 348 15.66 24.54 10.35
N THR A 349 15.14 25.11 9.27
CA THR A 349 15.97 25.57 8.14
C THR A 349 16.87 26.75 8.53
N SER A 350 16.38 27.66 9.37
CA SER A 350 17.14 28.82 9.85
C SER A 350 18.25 28.42 10.84
N SER A 351 17.95 27.51 11.77
CA SER A 351 18.93 26.95 12.72
C SER A 351 20.05 26.21 11.99
N SER A 352 19.68 25.42 10.98
CA SER A 352 20.65 24.75 10.10
C SER A 352 21.56 25.76 9.35
N LYS A 353 20.99 26.89 8.91
CA LYS A 353 21.75 27.97 8.25
C LYS A 353 22.63 28.77 9.22
N SER A 354 22.17 29.05 10.44
CA SER A 354 22.97 29.76 11.44
C SER A 354 24.16 28.93 11.91
N LEU A 355 23.99 27.61 12.07
CA LEU A 355 25.10 26.70 12.38
C LEU A 355 26.18 26.71 11.29
N LEU A 356 25.78 26.78 10.01
CA LEU A 356 26.71 26.93 8.88
C LEU A 356 27.41 28.29 8.86
N GLN A 357 26.73 29.38 9.23
CA GLN A 357 27.30 30.73 9.26
C GLN A 357 28.22 30.97 10.47
N GLN A 358 28.00 30.25 11.58
CA GLN A 358 28.86 30.28 12.77
C GLN A 358 30.13 29.44 12.62
N GLY A 359 30.38 28.84 11.45
CA GLY A 359 31.60 28.07 11.17
C GLY A 359 31.65 26.72 11.90
N ASN A 360 30.51 26.20 12.35
CA ASN A 360 30.46 24.91 13.05
C ASN A 360 30.81 23.78 12.07
N PRO A 361 31.63 22.78 12.47
CA PRO A 361 32.04 21.69 11.57
C PRO A 361 30.84 20.94 10.99
N ALA A 362 30.93 20.51 9.73
CA ALA A 362 29.88 19.78 9.01
C ALA A 362 29.33 18.57 9.80
N ARG A 363 30.16 17.94 10.64
CA ARG A 363 29.80 16.84 11.54
C ARG A 363 28.79 17.22 12.62
N GLU A 364 28.92 18.38 13.25
CA GLU A 364 27.99 18.81 14.32
C GLU A 364 26.61 19.11 13.73
N LEU A 365 26.57 19.69 12.53
CA LEU A 365 25.33 19.83 11.76
C LEU A 365 24.74 18.45 11.40
N LEU A 366 25.57 17.50 11.00
CA LEU A 366 25.18 16.12 10.71
C LEU A 366 24.57 15.41 11.93
N LYS A 367 25.17 15.56 13.10
CA LYS A 367 24.65 15.03 14.37
C LYS A 367 23.29 15.64 14.69
N GLU A 368 23.14 16.95 14.53
CA GLU A 368 21.88 17.64 14.76
C GLU A 368 20.77 17.16 13.80
N MET A 369 21.11 16.99 12.52
CA MET A 369 20.22 16.44 11.49
C MET A 369 19.92 14.94 11.68
N ALA A 370 20.65 14.24 12.54
CA ALA A 370 20.52 12.82 12.80
C ALA A 370 19.81 12.50 14.12
N LYS A 371 19.32 13.51 14.86
CA LYS A 371 18.64 13.32 16.16
C LYS A 371 17.47 12.33 16.13
N ASP A 372 16.79 12.22 15.00
CA ASP A 372 15.70 11.28 14.75
C ASP A 372 16.16 9.85 14.42
N LYS A 373 17.47 9.63 14.25
CA LYS A 373 18.09 8.37 13.84
C LYS A 373 19.18 7.94 14.84
N PRO A 374 18.82 7.22 15.92
CA PRO A 374 19.75 6.89 17.01
C PRO A 374 20.99 6.11 16.53
N ARG A 375 20.83 5.23 15.53
CA ARG A 375 21.96 4.48 14.95
C ARG A 375 22.96 5.38 14.20
N LEU A 376 22.47 6.41 13.51
CA LEU A 376 23.33 7.38 12.82
C LEU A 376 24.04 8.31 13.82
N CYS A 377 23.34 8.77 14.87
CA CYS A 377 23.97 9.52 15.96
C CYS A 377 25.09 8.70 16.63
N ALA A 378 24.85 7.44 16.98
CA ALA A 378 25.85 6.59 17.63
C ALA A 378 27.11 6.40 16.75
N ALA A 379 26.94 6.20 15.45
CA ALA A 379 28.05 6.08 14.51
C ALA A 379 28.85 7.40 14.38
N LEU A 380 28.17 8.55 14.37
CA LEU A 380 28.81 9.88 14.35
C LEU A 380 29.53 10.22 15.67
N GLU A 381 29.03 9.76 16.81
CA GLU A 381 29.71 9.88 18.10
C GLU A 381 30.98 9.02 18.15
N MET A 382 30.90 7.78 17.67
CA MET A 382 32.07 6.90 17.56
C MET A 382 33.16 7.49 16.67
N ALA A 383 32.78 8.07 15.52
CA ALA A 383 33.71 8.81 14.65
C ALA A 383 34.33 10.03 15.35
N SER A 384 33.55 10.72 16.20
CA SER A 384 34.06 11.86 16.99
C SER A 384 35.06 11.41 18.05
N ALA A 385 34.83 10.26 18.69
CA ALA A 385 35.74 9.67 19.65
C ALA A 385 37.06 9.23 19.01
N ALA A 386 37.02 8.65 17.80
CA ALA A 386 38.21 8.29 17.03
C ALA A 386 39.08 9.52 16.74
N ILE A 387 38.44 10.61 16.31
CA ILE A 387 39.12 11.88 16.01
C ILE A 387 39.74 12.53 17.24
N ALA A 388 39.01 12.53 18.37
CA ALA A 388 39.55 13.06 19.61
C ALA A 388 40.80 12.28 20.06
N LYS A 389 40.80 10.94 19.93
CA LYS A 389 41.98 10.12 20.24
C LYS A 389 43.17 10.42 19.31
N GLU A 390 42.92 10.56 18.01
CA GLU A 390 43.97 10.93 17.05
C GLU A 390 44.55 12.32 17.37
N GLU A 391 43.70 13.30 17.70
CA GLU A 391 44.14 14.67 18.04
C GLU A 391 44.90 14.73 19.39
N GLU A 392 44.65 13.79 20.29
CA GLU A 392 45.43 13.56 21.51
C GLU A 392 46.78 12.85 21.23
N GLY A 393 47.10 12.52 19.97
CA GLY A 393 48.32 11.84 19.56
C GLY A 393 48.35 10.34 19.84
N LYS A 394 47.18 9.73 20.09
CA LYS A 394 47.04 8.27 20.30
C LYS A 394 46.92 7.57 18.94
N ASP A 395 48.04 7.47 18.24
CA ASP A 395 48.10 6.80 16.94
C ASP A 395 48.27 5.28 17.09
N ASP A 396 47.30 4.62 17.73
CA ASP A 396 47.30 3.20 18.07
C ASP A 396 46.25 2.37 17.31
N CYS A 397 46.35 1.04 17.41
CA CYS A 397 45.39 0.11 16.81
C CYS A 397 43.96 0.40 17.25
N ASP A 398 43.76 0.77 18.53
CA ASP A 398 42.44 1.04 19.10
C ASP A 398 41.76 2.24 18.42
N THR A 399 42.53 3.28 18.07
CA THR A 399 42.01 4.45 17.35
C THR A 399 41.67 4.12 15.90
N LEU A 400 42.51 3.32 15.23
CA LEU A 400 42.21 2.81 13.89
C LEU A 400 40.97 1.91 13.87
N GLU A 401 40.77 1.09 14.90
CA GLU A 401 39.59 0.23 15.03
C GLU A 401 38.30 1.04 15.19
N LEU A 402 38.32 2.12 15.99
CA LEU A 402 37.18 3.03 16.10
C LEU A 402 36.83 3.71 14.77
N TYR A 403 37.84 4.07 13.97
CA TYR A 403 37.63 4.57 12.61
C TYR A 403 36.97 3.53 11.71
N GLN A 404 37.46 2.28 11.73
CA GLN A 404 36.91 1.20 10.91
C GLN A 404 35.47 0.83 11.29
N GLN A 405 35.18 0.74 12.59
CA GLN A 405 33.85 0.42 13.10
C GLN A 405 32.85 1.53 12.73
N SER A 406 33.22 2.80 12.96
CA SER A 406 32.35 3.93 12.61
C SER A 406 32.13 4.05 11.09
N LEU A 407 33.18 3.93 10.27
CA LEU A 407 33.07 3.93 8.81
C LEU A 407 32.19 2.79 8.28
N GLY A 408 32.31 1.58 8.86
CA GLY A 408 31.47 0.43 8.50
C GLY A 408 29.98 0.70 8.69
N GLU A 409 29.60 1.25 9.85
CA GLU A 409 28.21 1.62 10.12
C GLU A 409 27.75 2.80 9.25
N LEU A 410 28.57 3.84 9.08
CA LEU A 410 28.21 5.02 8.28
C LEU A 410 28.02 4.69 6.80
N LEU A 411 28.80 3.77 6.23
CA LEU A 411 28.64 3.31 4.84
C LEU A 411 27.33 2.55 4.63
N LEU A 412 26.95 1.69 5.57
CA LEU A 412 25.67 0.99 5.54
C LEU A 412 24.49 1.97 5.63
N LEU A 413 24.60 2.97 6.52
CA LEU A 413 23.59 4.00 6.69
C LEU A 413 23.48 4.92 5.45
N LEU A 414 24.60 5.25 4.80
CA LEU A 414 24.62 6.06 3.57
C LEU A 414 23.86 5.37 2.42
N ALA A 415 23.96 4.04 2.31
CA ALA A 415 23.30 3.27 1.26
C ALA A 415 21.76 3.38 1.31
N VAL A 416 21.21 3.47 2.52
CA VAL A 416 19.76 3.58 2.78
C VAL A 416 19.29 5.02 3.03
N GLU A 417 20.20 5.98 3.08
CA GLU A 417 19.86 7.38 3.32
C GLU A 417 19.21 8.01 2.06
N PRO A 418 17.99 8.58 2.14
CA PRO A 418 17.34 9.20 0.99
C PRO A 418 18.16 10.37 0.41
N ALA A 419 17.98 10.63 -0.88
CA ALA A 419 18.65 11.75 -1.56
C ALA A 419 18.28 13.08 -0.89
N GLY A 420 19.29 13.88 -0.56
CA GLY A 420 19.12 15.16 0.12
C GLY A 420 20.36 15.63 0.86
N ARG A 421 20.24 16.75 1.56
CA ARG A 421 21.37 17.43 2.20
C ARG A 421 22.10 16.59 3.25
N ARG A 422 21.36 15.78 4.02
CA ARG A 422 21.95 14.87 5.02
C ARG A 422 22.84 13.83 4.37
N ARG A 423 22.41 13.28 3.22
CA ARG A 423 23.20 12.31 2.43
C ARG A 423 24.47 12.93 1.86
N GLU A 424 24.40 14.16 1.34
CA GLU A 424 25.57 14.90 0.85
C GLU A 424 26.60 15.13 1.96
N LEU A 425 26.14 15.62 3.13
CA LEU A 425 26.99 15.85 4.28
C LEU A 425 27.58 14.53 4.79
N LEU A 426 26.76 13.48 4.92
CA LEU A 426 27.19 12.15 5.36
C LEU A 426 28.27 11.59 4.43
N HIS A 427 28.08 11.72 3.12
CA HIS A 427 29.07 11.31 2.14
C HIS A 427 30.39 12.08 2.30
N ALA A 428 30.33 13.42 2.46
CA ALA A 428 31.53 14.24 2.68
C ALA A 428 32.26 13.91 4.00
N GLU A 429 31.50 13.61 5.05
CA GLU A 429 32.03 13.21 6.35
C GLU A 429 32.74 11.85 6.25
N ILE A 430 32.11 10.86 5.59
CA ILE A 430 32.72 9.54 5.34
C ILE A 430 34.04 9.69 4.58
N GLN A 431 34.09 10.52 3.54
CA GLN A 431 35.34 10.78 2.80
C GLN A 431 36.43 11.35 3.71
N THR A 432 36.08 12.30 4.58
CA THR A 432 37.00 12.89 5.56
C THR A 432 37.54 11.83 6.54
N LEU A 433 36.67 10.99 7.08
CA LEU A 433 37.02 9.91 8.00
C LEU A 433 37.90 8.84 7.32
N MET A 434 37.60 8.48 6.07
CA MET A 434 38.42 7.55 5.29
C MET A 434 39.84 8.07 5.10
N SER A 435 40.01 9.34 4.71
CA SER A 435 41.34 9.94 4.55
C SER A 435 42.15 9.97 5.85
N ARG A 436 41.51 10.26 6.98
CA ARG A 436 42.16 10.24 8.31
C ARG A 436 42.57 8.81 8.70
N ALA A 437 41.69 7.84 8.51
CA ALA A 437 41.98 6.44 8.80
C ALA A 437 43.11 5.85 7.93
N GLU A 438 43.16 6.19 6.65
CA GLU A 438 44.25 5.82 5.74
C GLU A 438 45.58 6.43 6.17
N TYR A 439 45.57 7.73 6.51
CA TYR A 439 46.75 8.43 7.01
C TYR A 439 47.30 7.78 8.29
N LEU A 440 46.42 7.47 9.24
CA LEU A 440 46.78 6.80 10.49
C LEU A 440 47.40 5.42 10.24
N LYS A 441 46.79 4.64 9.35
CA LYS A 441 47.28 3.30 8.96
C LYS A 441 48.67 3.37 8.33
N ASP A 442 48.94 4.37 7.51
CA ASP A 442 50.24 4.53 6.88
C ASP A 442 51.30 5.00 7.88
N GLN A 443 50.95 5.86 8.85
CA GLN A 443 51.84 6.20 9.95
C GLN A 443 52.26 4.97 10.77
N MET A 444 51.29 4.10 11.09
CA MET A 444 51.55 2.88 11.85
C MET A 444 52.51 1.93 11.10
N LYS A 445 52.29 1.71 9.79
CA LYS A 445 53.20 0.92 8.95
C LYS A 445 54.61 1.49 8.90
N MET A 446 54.75 2.83 8.83
CA MET A 446 56.08 3.46 8.85
C MET A 446 56.79 3.24 10.20
N ARG A 447 56.07 3.30 11.33
CA ARG A 447 56.65 3.01 12.66
C ARG A 447 57.06 1.55 12.79
N GLU A 448 56.26 0.61 12.29
CA GLU A 448 56.59 -0.82 12.27
C GLU A 448 57.82 -1.11 11.38
N ALA A 449 57.91 -0.50 10.21
CA ALA A 449 59.06 -0.64 9.31
C ALA A 449 60.36 -0.06 9.93
N GLN A 450 60.27 1.04 10.67
CA GLN A 450 61.40 1.63 11.40
C GLN A 450 61.82 0.79 12.62
N SER A 451 60.88 0.09 13.26
CA SER A 451 61.14 -0.88 14.33
C SER A 451 61.91 -2.10 13.81
N MET A 452 61.42 -2.70 12.73
CA MET A 452 62.05 -3.86 12.07
C MET A 452 63.44 -3.55 11.50
N GLY A 453 63.67 -2.33 11.00
CA GLY A 453 64.97 -1.89 10.52
C GLY A 453 66.03 -1.70 11.62
N LYS A 454 65.62 -1.44 12.87
CA LYS A 454 66.55 -1.32 14.01
C LYS A 454 66.96 -2.67 14.59
N GLU A 455 66.10 -3.69 14.55
CA GLU A 455 66.47 -5.04 14.98
C GLU A 455 67.44 -5.74 14.01
N ALA A 456 67.35 -5.47 12.71
CA ALA A 456 68.27 -6.03 11.70
C ALA A 456 69.71 -5.46 11.77
N LEU A 457 69.94 -4.35 12.48
CA LEU A 457 71.26 -3.72 12.68
C LEU A 457 71.91 -4.07 14.03
N ALA A 458 71.28 -4.96 14.82
CA ALA A 458 71.70 -5.29 16.18
C ALA A 458 72.27 -6.72 16.34
N GLU A 459 72.69 -7.41 15.28
CA GLU A 459 73.57 -8.60 15.41
C GLU A 459 75.04 -8.17 15.48
N PRO A 460 75.77 -8.44 16.57
CA PRO A 460 77.18 -8.09 16.66
C PRO A 460 78.03 -9.16 15.96
N VAL A 461 78.80 -8.70 14.97
CA VAL A 461 79.98 -9.38 14.43
C VAL A 461 80.93 -9.72 15.59
N ARG A 462 81.11 -11.02 15.86
CA ARG A 462 82.31 -11.54 16.53
C ARG A 462 83.07 -12.46 15.57
N SER A 463 84.17 -11.88 15.05
CA SER A 463 85.45 -12.50 14.67
C SER A 463 85.89 -13.59 15.65
N SER A 464 86.74 -14.59 15.37
CA SER A 464 87.67 -14.91 14.27
C SER A 464 88.37 -16.25 14.62
N GLU A 465 88.76 -17.00 13.58
CA GLU A 465 90.02 -17.76 13.42
C GLU A 465 90.45 -18.96 14.31
N SER A 466 90.98 -19.96 13.58
CA SER A 466 92.08 -20.91 13.91
C SER A 466 91.72 -22.14 14.77
N LEU A 467 92.20 -23.37 14.56
CA LEU A 467 93.33 -23.94 13.82
C LEU A 467 93.15 -25.48 13.70
N SER A 468 93.84 -26.07 12.71
CA SER A 468 94.27 -27.48 12.54
C SER A 468 93.27 -28.59 12.24
#